data_AF-A0A521V5I9-F1
#
_entry.id   AF-A0A521V5I9-F1
#
_cell.length_a   1.000
_cell.length_b   1.000
_cell.length_c   1.000
_cell.angle_alpha   90.00
_cell.angle_beta   90.00
_cell.angle_gamma   90.00
#
_symmetry.space_group_name_H-M   'P 1'
#
loop_
_entity.id
_entity.type
_entity.pdbx_description
1 polymer ?
#
loop_
_entity_poly.entity_id
_entity_poly.type
_entity_poly.pdbx_seq_one_letter_code
_entity_poly.pdbx_strand_id
1 'polypeptide(L)'
;MLLSVSAEPDTLRQATAAPAAARAPSLEQFLEGIGPRAYRFAELGLRHREDALDAVQEAMMRMLGYRDRPAAEWTPLFWRILRTRVVDAQRRRMLRLRWLAPATTADGADAGFDWADEGPDPARHHDGREAYGRFAQALQALPRRQREAFTLRVLEELDVADTAKAMGCSEGSVKTHLSRAREALQRQLEDWR
;
A
#
# COMPACT_ATOMS: atom_id res chain seq x y z
N MET A 1 -78.85 -18.35 18.27
CA MET A 1 -78.09 -17.21 17.73
C MET A 1 -76.62 -17.52 17.97
N LEU A 2 -75.79 -17.47 16.91
CA LEU A 2 -74.32 -17.61 16.87
C LEU A 2 -73.78 -19.05 17.07
N LEU A 3 -73.48 -19.81 16.02
CA LEU A 3 -72.36 -19.78 15.03
C LEU A 3 -71.09 -20.52 15.50
N SER A 4 -70.82 -21.60 14.76
CA SER A 4 -69.62 -22.42 14.70
C SER A 4 -68.55 -21.75 13.84
N VAL A 5 -67.26 -21.88 14.19
CA VAL A 5 -66.06 -21.86 13.30
C VAL A 5 -64.84 -22.03 14.22
N SER A 6 -64.21 -23.21 14.25
CA SER A 6 -63.10 -23.67 13.40
C SER A 6 -61.73 -23.10 13.80
N ALA A 7 -60.80 -24.04 13.99
CA ALA A 7 -59.40 -23.88 14.32
C ALA A 7 -58.64 -22.97 13.36
N GLU A 8 -57.56 -22.36 13.84
CA GLU A 8 -56.28 -22.25 13.12
C GLU A 8 -55.15 -21.96 14.15
N PRO A 9 -53.91 -22.39 13.86
CA PRO A 9 -52.77 -22.37 14.77
C PRO A 9 -52.15 -20.99 14.85
N ASP A 10 -51.76 -20.59 16.07
CA ASP A 10 -50.99 -19.38 16.33
C ASP A 10 -49.56 -19.55 15.82
N THR A 11 -49.41 -19.41 14.50
CA THR A 11 -48.14 -19.32 13.80
C THR A 11 -47.56 -17.95 14.13
N LEU A 12 -46.83 -17.89 15.25
CA LEU A 12 -45.83 -16.85 15.50
C LEU A 12 -44.85 -16.87 14.33
N ARG A 13 -45.14 -16.02 13.35
CA ARG A 13 -44.26 -15.56 12.29
C ARG A 13 -42.98 -15.04 12.96
N GLN A 14 -42.00 -15.93 13.11
CA GLN A 14 -40.61 -15.50 13.14
C GLN A 14 -40.36 -14.79 11.81
N ALA A 15 -40.48 -13.46 11.84
CA ALA A 15 -39.79 -12.63 10.87
C ALA A 15 -38.30 -12.88 11.12
N THR A 16 -37.75 -13.90 10.48
CA THR A 16 -36.32 -14.00 10.25
C THR A 16 -35.97 -12.74 9.48
N ALA A 17 -35.46 -11.73 10.19
CA ALA A 17 -34.78 -10.61 9.58
C ALA A 17 -33.73 -11.23 8.66
N ALA A 18 -33.95 -11.11 7.35
CA ALA A 18 -32.97 -11.51 6.37
C ALA A 18 -31.65 -10.85 6.80
N PRO A 19 -30.52 -11.59 6.87
CA PRO A 19 -29.24 -10.98 7.19
C PRO A 19 -29.07 -9.81 6.22
N ALA A 20 -28.91 -8.60 6.76
CA ALA A 20 -28.74 -7.38 5.99
C ALA A 20 -27.72 -7.70 4.88
N ALA A 21 -28.20 -7.76 3.63
CA ALA A 21 -27.39 -8.17 2.50
C ALA A 21 -26.09 -7.38 2.57
N ALA A 22 -24.96 -8.08 2.73
CA ALA A 22 -23.66 -7.45 2.89
C ALA A 22 -23.51 -6.42 1.77
N ARG A 23 -23.57 -5.14 2.15
CA ARG A 23 -23.59 -4.03 1.19
C ARG A 23 -22.30 -4.14 0.40
N ALA A 24 -22.39 -4.06 -0.92
CA ALA A 24 -21.20 -4.12 -1.77
C ALA A 24 -20.14 -3.15 -1.23
N PRO A 25 -18.86 -3.56 -1.18
CA PRO A 25 -17.80 -2.73 -0.60
C PRO A 25 -17.81 -1.36 -1.27
N SER A 26 -17.82 -0.29 -0.48
CA SER A 26 -17.79 1.07 -1.01
C SER A 26 -16.36 1.48 -1.33
N LEU A 27 -16.21 2.43 -2.26
CA LEU A 27 -14.88 2.95 -2.60
C LEU A 27 -14.26 3.65 -1.38
N GLU A 28 -15.06 4.36 -0.58
CA GLU A 28 -14.62 5.05 0.63
C GLU A 28 -14.02 4.08 1.65
N GLN A 29 -14.69 2.94 1.89
CA GLN A 29 -14.19 1.88 2.78
C GLN A 29 -12.87 1.29 2.26
N PHE A 30 -12.77 1.09 0.94
CA PHE A 30 -11.53 0.64 0.31
C PHE A 30 -10.38 1.65 0.52
N LEU A 31 -10.63 2.95 0.29
CA LEU A 31 -9.63 4.01 0.41
C LEU A 31 -9.17 4.19 1.88
N GLU A 32 -10.09 4.11 2.83
CA GLU A 32 -9.78 4.15 4.25
C GLU A 32 -8.88 2.97 4.67
N GLY A 33 -9.21 1.76 4.22
CA GLY A 33 -8.44 0.55 4.55
C GLY A 33 -7.07 0.46 3.87
N ILE A 34 -6.87 1.08 2.71
CA ILE A 34 -5.59 1.03 1.98
C ILE A 34 -4.61 2.14 2.39
N GLY A 35 -5.10 3.24 2.96
CA GLY A 35 -4.32 4.44 3.27
C GLY A 35 -3.02 4.20 4.05
N PRO A 36 -3.03 3.52 5.20
CA PRO A 36 -1.80 3.27 5.97
C PRO A 36 -0.74 2.46 5.22
N ARG A 37 -1.16 1.49 4.41
CA ARG A 37 -0.27 0.67 3.57
C ARG A 37 0.29 1.48 2.40
N ALA A 38 -0.56 2.27 1.78
CA ALA A 38 -0.20 3.19 0.71
C ALA A 38 0.87 4.21 1.17
N TYR A 39 0.69 4.78 2.36
CA TYR A 39 1.65 5.71 2.95
C TYR A 39 3.02 5.07 3.14
N ARG A 40 3.08 3.88 3.76
CA ARG A 40 4.35 3.16 3.96
C ARG A 40 5.05 2.83 2.64
N PHE A 41 4.30 2.40 1.62
CA PHE A 41 4.86 2.17 0.28
C PHE A 41 5.45 3.45 -0.33
N ALA A 42 4.73 4.56 -0.23
CA ALA A 42 5.17 5.85 -0.77
C ALA A 42 6.39 6.39 -0.01
N GLU A 43 6.39 6.29 1.32
CA GLU A 43 7.49 6.69 2.20
C GLU A 43 8.77 5.91 1.91
N LEU A 44 8.68 4.58 1.77
CA LEU A 44 9.80 3.73 1.32
C LEU A 44 10.33 4.12 -0.07
N GLY A 45 9.49 4.72 -0.91
CA GLY A 45 9.85 5.19 -2.24
C GLY A 45 10.48 6.58 -2.26
N LEU A 46 10.04 7.49 -1.40
CA LEU A 46 10.30 8.94 -1.53
C LEU A 46 11.23 9.48 -0.44
N ARG A 47 11.28 8.84 0.74
CA ARG A 47 12.06 9.30 1.90
C ARG A 47 11.76 10.77 2.28
N HIS A 48 10.53 11.21 2.02
CA HIS A 48 10.04 12.54 2.35
C HIS A 48 8.55 12.44 2.68
N ARG A 49 8.18 12.77 3.91
CA ARG A 49 6.82 12.60 4.44
C ARG A 49 5.77 13.33 3.61
N GLU A 50 6.02 14.59 3.26
CA GLU A 50 5.06 15.41 2.48
C GLU A 50 4.83 14.83 1.08
N ASP A 51 5.90 14.60 0.30
CA ASP A 51 5.80 13.94 -1.01
C ASP A 51 5.06 12.59 -0.95
N ALA A 52 5.24 11.82 0.12
CA ALA A 52 4.54 10.55 0.32
C ALA A 52 3.03 10.75 0.57
N LEU A 53 2.66 11.67 1.47
CA LEU A 53 1.26 12.02 1.71
C LEU A 53 0.59 12.57 0.45
N ASP A 54 1.27 13.44 -0.29
CA ASP A 54 0.78 14.02 -1.54
C ASP A 54 0.55 12.93 -2.61
N ALA A 55 1.51 12.01 -2.76
CA ALA A 55 1.37 10.91 -3.71
C ALA A 55 0.18 10.00 -3.37
N VAL A 56 -0.05 9.71 -2.09
CA VAL A 56 -1.20 8.93 -1.62
C VAL A 56 -2.50 9.68 -1.85
N GLN A 57 -2.58 10.95 -1.47
CA GLN A 57 -3.77 11.77 -1.67
C GLN A 57 -4.12 11.88 -3.16
N GLU A 58 -3.15 12.12 -4.04
CA GLU A 58 -3.40 12.19 -5.48
C GLU A 58 -3.88 10.84 -6.04
N ALA A 59 -3.36 9.72 -5.52
CA ALA A 59 -3.84 8.40 -5.90
C ALA A 59 -5.29 8.16 -5.45
N MET A 60 -5.65 8.54 -4.23
CA MET A 60 -7.01 8.45 -3.70
C MET A 60 -7.99 9.31 -4.50
N MET A 61 -7.62 10.57 -4.79
CA MET A 61 -8.45 11.47 -5.61
C MET A 61 -8.70 10.90 -7.01
N ARG A 62 -7.68 10.31 -7.65
CA ARG A 62 -7.84 9.67 -8.96
C ARG A 62 -8.77 8.46 -8.91
N MET A 63 -8.81 7.73 -7.80
CA MET A 63 -9.73 6.59 -7.64
C MET A 63 -11.21 6.98 -7.68
N LEU A 64 -11.55 8.23 -7.37
CA LEU A 64 -12.94 8.71 -7.47
C LEU A 64 -13.50 8.58 -8.90
N GLY A 65 -12.64 8.74 -9.91
CA GLY A 65 -13.01 8.53 -11.33
C GLY A 65 -13.21 7.05 -11.71
N TYR A 66 -12.88 6.12 -10.81
CA TYR A 66 -13.02 4.66 -11.00
C TYR A 66 -14.06 4.05 -10.06
N ARG A 67 -14.91 4.87 -9.41
CA ARG A 67 -15.94 4.40 -8.46
C ARG A 67 -16.89 3.35 -9.03
N ASP A 68 -17.18 3.42 -10.32
CA ASP A 68 -18.11 2.52 -11.01
C ASP A 68 -17.41 1.24 -11.54
N ARG A 69 -16.10 1.10 -11.33
CA ARG A 69 -15.37 -0.13 -11.65
C ARG A 69 -15.68 -1.23 -10.64
N PRO A 70 -15.63 -2.52 -11.04
CA PRO A 70 -15.74 -3.63 -10.10
C PRO A 70 -14.71 -3.52 -8.97
N ALA A 71 -15.12 -3.80 -7.73
CA ALA A 71 -14.24 -3.69 -6.56
C ALA A 71 -12.97 -4.54 -6.65
N ALA A 72 -13.04 -5.68 -7.34
CA ALA A 72 -11.89 -6.55 -7.61
C ALA A 72 -10.78 -5.85 -8.43
N GLU A 73 -11.10 -4.80 -9.20
CA GLU A 73 -10.12 -4.05 -9.99
C GLU A 73 -9.45 -2.92 -9.19
N TRP A 74 -10.01 -2.51 -8.05
CA TRP A 74 -9.55 -1.31 -7.33
C TRP A 74 -8.14 -1.44 -6.77
N THR A 75 -7.80 -2.59 -6.17
CA THR A 75 -6.47 -2.82 -5.58
C THR A 75 -5.34 -2.66 -6.62
N PRO A 76 -5.30 -3.42 -7.73
CA PRO A 76 -4.23 -3.26 -8.73
C PRO A 76 -4.24 -1.89 -9.40
N LEU A 77 -5.42 -1.27 -9.60
CA LEU A 77 -5.52 0.10 -10.13
C LEU A 77 -4.91 1.12 -9.19
N PHE A 78 -5.25 1.08 -7.90
CA PHE A 78 -4.73 1.99 -6.89
C PHE A 78 -3.20 1.91 -6.82
N TRP A 79 -2.64 0.70 -6.71
CA TRP A 79 -1.19 0.50 -6.64
C TRP A 79 -0.48 0.98 -7.90
N ARG A 80 -1.08 0.80 -9.09
CA ARG A 80 -0.56 1.36 -10.35
C ARG A 80 -0.51 2.89 -10.31
N ILE A 81 -1.59 3.53 -9.87
CA ILE A 81 -1.68 4.99 -9.79
C ILE A 81 -0.65 5.52 -8.80
N LEU A 82 -0.62 4.98 -7.58
CA LEU A 82 0.32 5.38 -6.54
C LEU A 82 1.77 5.20 -6.98
N ARG A 83 2.11 4.04 -7.56
CA ARG A 83 3.44 3.79 -8.12
C ARG A 83 3.82 4.86 -9.14
N THR A 84 2.91 5.24 -10.02
CA THR A 84 3.18 6.28 -11.02
C THR A 84 3.51 7.61 -10.35
N ARG A 85 2.76 8.00 -9.30
CA ARG A 85 3.02 9.23 -8.53
C ARG A 85 4.36 9.22 -7.82
N VAL A 86 4.72 8.10 -7.18
CA VAL A 86 6.04 7.92 -6.55
C VAL A 86 7.16 8.07 -7.59
N VAL A 87 7.04 7.42 -8.76
CA VAL A 87 8.04 7.53 -9.83
C VAL A 87 8.14 8.96 -10.38
N ASP A 88 7.02 9.66 -10.53
CA ASP A 88 6.99 11.04 -11.01
C ASP A 88 7.65 11.99 -10.00
N ALA A 89 7.36 11.86 -8.71
CA ALA A 89 7.97 12.64 -7.65
C ALA A 89 9.49 12.41 -7.56
N GLN A 90 9.95 11.16 -7.63
CA GLN A 90 11.38 10.82 -7.73
C GLN A 90 12.04 11.51 -8.93
N ARG A 91 11.40 11.48 -10.11
CA ARG A 91 11.93 12.10 -11.33
C ARG A 91 12.02 13.62 -11.17
N ARG A 92 11.00 14.27 -10.61
CA ARG A 92 10.99 15.72 -10.34
C ARG A 92 12.11 16.12 -9.38
N ARG A 93 12.31 15.37 -8.29
CA ARG A 93 13.40 15.61 -7.33
C ARG A 93 14.77 15.52 -8.00
N MET A 94 15.01 14.47 -8.79
CA MET A 94 16.26 14.31 -9.54
C MET A 94 16.52 15.48 -10.50
N LEU A 95 15.48 15.93 -11.23
CA LEU A 95 15.60 17.07 -12.13
C LEU A 95 15.90 18.37 -11.37
N ARG A 96 15.20 18.62 -10.25
CA ARG A 96 15.42 19.80 -9.40
C ARG A 96 16.85 19.83 -8.84
N LEU A 97 17.36 18.70 -8.35
CA LEU A 97 18.75 18.58 -7.86
C LEU A 97 19.75 18.86 -8.99
N ARG A 98 19.49 18.37 -10.21
CA ARG A 98 20.37 18.63 -11.36
C ARG A 98 20.37 20.10 -11.79
N TRP A 99 19.26 20.82 -11.66
CA TRP A 99 19.15 22.25 -11.99
C TRP A 99 19.73 23.16 -10.91
N LEU A 100 19.72 22.73 -9.64
CA LEU A 100 20.26 23.48 -8.50
C LEU A 100 21.73 23.19 -8.21
N ALA A 101 22.31 22.15 -8.81
CA ALA A 101 23.72 21.85 -8.69
C ALA A 101 24.56 22.86 -9.51
N PRO A 102 25.49 23.62 -8.89
CA PRO A 102 26.57 24.27 -9.63
C PRO A 102 27.34 23.20 -10.43
N ALA A 103 27.94 23.56 -11.55
CA ALA A 103 28.66 22.63 -12.46
C ALA A 103 29.88 21.90 -11.82
N THR A 104 30.08 22.02 -10.51
CA THR A 104 31.14 21.40 -9.72
C THR A 104 30.58 21.01 -8.36
N THR A 105 30.03 19.80 -8.27
CA THR A 105 30.00 18.90 -7.09
C THR A 105 29.10 17.74 -7.46
N ALA A 106 29.64 16.83 -8.28
CA ALA A 106 29.12 15.47 -8.39
C ALA A 106 29.85 14.63 -7.33
N ASP A 107 29.52 14.86 -6.06
CA ASP A 107 29.83 13.91 -5.00
C ASP A 107 28.59 13.76 -4.13
N GLY A 108 28.22 12.51 -3.91
CA GLY A 108 26.97 12.11 -3.30
C GLY A 108 26.84 12.64 -1.88
N ALA A 109 25.93 13.60 -1.70
CA ALA A 109 25.34 13.88 -0.41
C ALA A 109 23.94 13.24 -0.40
N ASP A 110 23.85 12.04 0.17
CA ASP A 110 22.60 11.50 0.70
C ASP A 110 22.18 12.45 1.83
N ALA A 111 21.31 13.40 1.51
CA ALA A 111 20.70 14.27 2.51
C ALA A 111 19.75 13.41 3.34
N GLY A 112 20.30 12.79 4.38
CA GLY A 112 19.54 12.19 5.47
C GLY A 112 18.70 13.28 6.13
N PHE A 113 17.40 13.25 5.87
CA PHE A 113 16.43 13.97 6.67
C PHE A 113 16.00 13.04 7.81
N ASP A 114 16.47 13.35 9.00
CA ASP A 114 16.01 12.76 10.25
C ASP A 114 14.62 13.34 10.57
N TRP A 115 13.58 12.52 10.38
CA TRP A 115 12.27 12.78 10.98
C TRP A 115 12.24 12.04 12.31
N ALA A 116 12.68 12.72 13.37
CA ALA A 116 12.27 12.37 14.72
C ALA A 116 10.76 12.63 14.84
N ASP A 117 9.94 11.58 14.79
CA ASP A 117 8.52 11.64 15.09
C ASP A 117 8.34 11.32 16.58
N GLU A 118 8.05 12.35 17.38
CA GLU A 118 7.65 12.23 18.78
C GLU A 118 6.18 11.77 18.84
N GLY A 119 5.96 10.51 19.24
CA GLY A 119 4.63 9.93 19.52
C GLY A 119 4.72 8.85 20.61
N PRO A 120 3.72 8.76 21.50
CA PRO A 120 3.91 8.30 22.88
C PRO A 120 4.13 6.78 23.04
N ASP A 121 4.83 6.45 24.14
CA ASP A 121 5.10 5.15 24.79
C ASP A 121 6.44 4.43 24.45
N PRO A 122 7.49 4.55 25.30
CA PRO A 122 8.87 4.21 24.92
C PRO A 122 9.31 2.74 25.12
N ALA A 123 8.71 1.96 26.03
CA ALA A 123 9.44 0.80 26.59
C ALA A 123 9.11 -0.59 26.01
N ARG A 124 7.89 -0.81 25.50
CA ARG A 124 7.47 -2.11 24.89
C ARG A 124 7.38 -2.09 23.36
N HIS A 125 7.37 -0.89 22.78
CA HIS A 125 7.37 -0.68 21.32
C HIS A 125 8.77 -0.60 20.73
N HIS A 126 9.82 -0.50 21.56
CA HIS A 126 11.18 -0.19 21.10
C HIS A 126 11.76 -1.34 20.23
N ASP A 127 11.69 -2.58 20.70
CA ASP A 127 12.26 -3.74 19.99
C ASP A 127 11.56 -3.99 18.64
N GLY A 128 10.23 -3.87 18.60
CA GLY A 128 9.43 -4.04 17.39
C GLY A 128 9.63 -2.90 16.38
N ARG A 129 9.75 -1.64 16.85
CA ARG A 129 10.06 -0.49 16.00
C ARG A 129 11.49 -0.56 15.46
N GLU A 130 12.43 -1.05 16.24
CA GLU A 130 13.82 -1.17 15.82
C GLU A 130 13.99 -2.28 14.76
N ALA A 131 13.38 -3.45 14.97
CA ALA A 131 13.34 -4.51 13.97
C ALA A 131 12.63 -4.08 12.68
N TYR A 132 11.49 -3.38 12.81
CA TYR A 132 10.77 -2.82 11.66
C TYR A 132 11.58 -1.75 10.93
N GLY A 133 12.27 -0.87 11.67
CA GLY A 133 13.13 0.17 11.14
C GLY A 133 14.30 -0.41 10.34
N ARG A 134 14.99 -1.43 10.89
CA ARG A 134 16.05 -2.14 10.15
C ARG A 134 15.51 -2.82 8.90
N PHE A 135 14.36 -3.49 8.99
CA PHE A 135 13.71 -4.10 7.82
C PHE A 135 13.32 -3.07 6.75
N ALA A 136 12.78 -1.92 7.16
CA ALA A 136 12.47 -0.82 6.27
C ALA A 136 13.74 -0.28 5.58
N GLN A 137 14.85 -0.14 6.32
CA GLN A 137 16.15 0.25 5.74
C GLN A 137 16.65 -0.77 4.71
N ALA A 138 16.56 -2.07 5.00
CA ALA A 138 16.91 -3.13 4.07
C ALA A 138 16.08 -3.06 2.77
N LEU A 139 14.77 -2.86 2.88
CA LEU A 139 13.89 -2.65 1.72
C LEU A 139 14.28 -1.39 0.94
N GLN A 140 14.62 -0.30 1.62
CA GLN A 140 15.04 0.94 0.98
C GLN A 140 16.35 0.80 0.21
N ALA A 141 17.26 -0.08 0.65
CA ALA A 141 18.51 -0.38 -0.03
C ALA A 141 18.32 -1.16 -1.35
N LEU A 142 17.17 -1.82 -1.54
CA LEU A 142 16.89 -2.54 -2.78
C LEU A 142 16.73 -1.60 -3.99
N PRO A 143 17.09 -2.05 -5.21
CA PRO A 143 16.67 -1.39 -6.44
C PRO A 143 15.15 -1.22 -6.50
N ARG A 144 14.68 -0.07 -7.00
CA ARG A 144 13.25 0.32 -6.96
C ARG A 144 12.29 -0.80 -7.40
N ARG A 145 12.56 -1.45 -8.54
CA ARG A 145 11.70 -2.52 -9.08
C ARG A 145 11.67 -3.77 -8.19
N GLN A 146 12.76 -4.09 -7.50
CA GLN A 146 12.83 -5.21 -6.56
C GLN A 146 12.04 -4.90 -5.29
N ARG A 147 12.20 -3.69 -4.73
CA ARG A 147 11.38 -3.20 -3.62
C ARG A 147 9.89 -3.19 -3.94
N GLU A 148 9.51 -2.67 -5.11
CA GLU A 148 8.11 -2.68 -5.59
C GLU A 148 7.54 -4.10 -5.64
N ALA A 149 8.24 -5.03 -6.30
CA ALA A 149 7.79 -6.41 -6.45
C ALA A 149 7.66 -7.12 -5.09
N PHE A 150 8.63 -6.92 -4.19
CA PHE A 150 8.58 -7.51 -2.85
C PHE A 150 7.41 -6.95 -2.04
N THR A 151 7.27 -5.62 -2.00
CA THR A 151 6.20 -4.97 -1.22
C THR A 151 4.84 -5.44 -1.69
N LEU A 152 4.59 -5.39 -3.01
CA LEU A 152 3.29 -5.75 -3.56
C LEU A 152 2.97 -7.25 -3.43
N ARG A 153 3.95 -8.15 -3.60
CA ARG A 153 3.71 -9.61 -3.51
C ARG A 153 3.68 -10.16 -2.10
N VAL A 154 4.50 -9.61 -1.21
CA VAL A 154 4.76 -10.21 0.12
C VAL A 154 4.06 -9.43 1.22
N LEU A 155 4.08 -8.09 1.16
CA LEU A 155 3.47 -7.26 2.20
C LEU A 155 2.01 -6.93 1.89
N GLU A 156 1.69 -6.77 0.61
CA GLU A 156 0.32 -6.46 0.15
C GLU A 156 -0.41 -7.69 -0.40
N GLU A 157 0.26 -8.83 -0.50
CA GLU A 157 -0.29 -10.13 -0.91
C GLU A 157 -0.99 -10.16 -2.28
N LEU A 158 -0.81 -9.16 -3.14
CA LEU A 158 -1.36 -9.15 -4.51
C LEU A 158 -0.84 -10.33 -5.29
N ASP A 159 -1.65 -11.02 -6.08
CA ASP A 159 -1.16 -12.09 -6.94
C ASP A 159 -0.15 -11.58 -8.03
N VAL A 160 0.43 -12.51 -8.79
CA VAL A 160 1.44 -12.18 -9.81
C VAL A 160 0.84 -11.32 -10.93
N ALA A 161 -0.40 -11.58 -11.34
CA ALA A 161 -1.05 -10.88 -12.44
C ALA A 161 -1.40 -9.44 -12.04
N ASP A 162 -1.94 -9.24 -10.84
CA ASP A 162 -2.28 -7.93 -10.29
C ASP A 162 -1.04 -7.14 -9.92
N THR A 163 0.02 -7.80 -9.45
CA THR A 163 1.32 -7.15 -9.29
C THR A 163 1.89 -6.69 -10.63
N ALA A 164 1.80 -7.51 -11.68
CA ALA A 164 2.26 -7.14 -13.02
C ALA A 164 1.48 -5.95 -13.56
N LYS A 165 0.15 -5.93 -13.34
CA LYS A 165 -0.71 -4.78 -13.65
C LYS A 165 -0.25 -3.54 -12.87
N ALA A 166 -0.06 -3.63 -11.55
CA ALA A 166 0.37 -2.52 -10.70
C ALA A 166 1.74 -1.97 -11.13
N MET A 167 2.68 -2.85 -11.43
CA MET A 167 4.04 -2.50 -11.84
C MET A 167 4.15 -2.03 -13.30
N GLY A 168 3.15 -2.34 -14.15
CA GLY A 168 3.21 -2.07 -15.58
C GLY A 168 4.33 -2.85 -16.27
N CYS A 169 4.47 -4.14 -15.95
CA CYS A 169 5.46 -5.04 -16.54
C CYS A 169 4.86 -6.44 -16.78
N SER A 170 5.65 -7.39 -17.31
CA SER A 170 5.22 -8.78 -17.46
C SER A 170 5.24 -9.55 -16.13
N GLU A 171 4.44 -10.61 -16.02
CA GLU A 171 4.47 -11.53 -14.88
C GLU A 171 5.85 -12.17 -14.66
N GLY A 172 6.57 -12.49 -15.74
CA GLY A 172 7.94 -12.99 -15.67
C GLY A 172 8.90 -11.97 -15.05
N SER A 173 8.72 -10.68 -15.35
CA SER A 173 9.49 -9.59 -14.74
C SER A 173 9.18 -9.47 -13.24
N VAL A 174 7.92 -9.62 -12.82
CA VAL A 174 7.54 -9.66 -11.39
C VAL A 174 8.29 -10.78 -10.66
N LYS A 175 8.22 -12.01 -11.18
CA LYS A 175 8.89 -13.17 -10.58
C LYS A 175 10.41 -12.96 -10.46
N THR A 176 11.02 -12.43 -11.51
CA THR A 176 12.46 -12.12 -11.55
C THR A 176 12.84 -11.07 -10.49
N HIS A 177 12.09 -9.97 -10.40
CA HIS A 177 12.34 -8.92 -9.42
C HIS A 177 12.12 -9.40 -7.99
N LEU A 178 11.09 -10.23 -7.76
CA LEU A 178 10.81 -10.82 -6.45
C LEU A 178 11.92 -11.78 -6.00
N SER A 179 12.42 -12.65 -6.89
CA SER A 179 13.53 -13.56 -6.57
C SER A 179 14.76 -12.77 -6.12
N ARG A 180 15.17 -11.79 -6.94
CA ARG A 180 16.33 -10.94 -6.65
C ARG A 180 16.15 -10.12 -5.37
N ALA A 181 14.93 -9.65 -5.10
CA ALA A 181 14.62 -8.95 -3.85
C ALA A 181 14.82 -9.87 -2.63
N ARG A 182 14.31 -11.10 -2.69
CA ARG A 182 14.46 -12.09 -1.61
C ARG A 182 15.93 -12.44 -1.38
N GLU A 183 16.69 -12.70 -2.45
CA GLU A 183 18.12 -12.99 -2.38
C GLU A 183 18.93 -11.82 -1.79
N ALA A 184 18.57 -10.58 -2.12
CA ALA A 184 19.22 -9.40 -1.57
C ALA A 184 18.88 -9.17 -0.09
N LEU A 185 17.60 -9.29 0.28
CA LEU A 185 17.16 -9.16 1.66
C LEU A 185 17.72 -10.26 2.54
N GLN A 186 17.74 -11.51 2.07
CA GLN A 186 18.30 -12.64 2.81
C GLN A 186 19.76 -12.38 3.17
N ARG A 187 20.58 -11.94 2.21
CA ARG A 187 21.99 -11.59 2.48
C ARG A 187 22.11 -10.47 3.52
N GLN A 188 21.32 -9.40 3.39
CA GLN A 188 21.34 -8.28 4.35
C GLN A 188 20.89 -8.68 5.75
N LEU A 189 19.97 -9.65 5.86
CA LEU A 189 19.41 -10.14 7.12
C LEU A 189 20.31 -11.21 7.78
N GLU A 190 21.03 -12.01 6.98
CA GLU A 190 22.06 -12.94 7.49
C GLU A 190 23.20 -12.20 8.18
N ASP A 191 23.53 -10.99 7.72
CA ASP A 191 24.51 -10.10 8.36
C ASP A 191 24.03 -9.52 9.70
N TRP A 192 22.73 -9.65 10.04
CA TRP A 192 22.18 -9.22 11.34
C TRP A 192 22.20 -10.32 12.40
N ARG A 193 22.65 -11.51 12.03
CA ARG A 193 22.68 -12.71 12.87
C ARG A 193 23.99 -12.83 13.62
#